data_AF-A0A928JDH9-F1
#
_entry.id   AF-A0A928JDH9-F1
#
_cell.length_a   1.000
_cell.length_b   1.000
_cell.length_c   1.000
_cell.angle_alpha   90.00
_cell.angle_beta   90.00
_cell.angle_gamma   90.00
#
_symmetry.space_group_name_H-M   'P 1'
#
loop_
_entity.id
_entity.type
_entity.pdbx_description
1 polymer ?
#
loop_
_entity_poly.entity_id
_entity_poly.type
_entity_poly.pdbx_seq_one_letter_code
_entity_poly.pdbx_strand_id
1 'polypeptide(L)'
;MPRLSWDRNKDRKYATGTDHGILFLRNPDGTYSKGVVWNGLTAVSINPSGGEPTAFWADNAKYLNLLSAEELSLTIEAYSYPRPFKPCLGRRELVDGVTVTQQKRQMFGFCFRSLIGNAEEGNDYSYEIHIVYGCTASPSEKSYSTINDSPEAITLSWEVSTLPEVVEGFKPTAHFVFSGPRYKDTGLMNVLRVIEDLLYGLDDDVYVLDSDGENILDSEGEPVKSFASEPHLPSLQEIQEVYNSEAFAAASDDTMILDSSGSKIRTFVPN
;
A
#
# COMPACT_ATOMS: atom_id res chain seq x y z
N MET A 1 -12.87 -10.12 -38.01
CA MET A 1 -12.60 -10.50 -36.60
C MET A 1 -11.11 -10.77 -36.47
N PRO A 2 -10.36 -10.03 -35.65
CA PRO A 2 -8.98 -10.37 -35.40
C PRO A 2 -8.92 -11.68 -34.61
N ARG A 3 -8.06 -12.59 -35.04
CA ARG A 3 -7.81 -13.86 -34.36
C ARG A 3 -7.16 -13.57 -33.00
N LEU A 4 -7.61 -14.25 -31.95
CA LEU A 4 -6.90 -14.22 -30.66
C LEU A 4 -5.47 -14.72 -30.88
N SER A 5 -4.51 -13.99 -30.35
CA SER A 5 -3.10 -14.38 -30.38
C SER A 5 -2.57 -14.30 -28.96
N TRP A 6 -1.97 -15.40 -28.52
CA TRP A 6 -1.38 -15.52 -27.20
C TRP A 6 0.08 -15.08 -27.24
N ASP A 7 0.62 -14.77 -26.07
CA ASP A 7 2.06 -14.70 -25.85
C ASP A 7 2.80 -13.59 -26.63
N ARG A 8 2.10 -12.46 -26.88
CA ARG A 8 2.74 -11.25 -27.38
C ARG A 8 3.68 -10.69 -26.30
N ASN A 9 4.77 -10.06 -26.72
CA ASN A 9 5.76 -9.50 -25.77
C ASN A 9 5.13 -8.56 -24.73
N LYS A 10 4.15 -7.73 -25.13
CA LYS A 10 3.41 -6.84 -24.24
C LYS A 10 2.48 -7.54 -23.23
N ASP A 11 2.09 -8.78 -23.50
CA ASP A 11 1.15 -9.55 -22.68
C ASP A 11 1.89 -10.43 -21.64
N ARG A 12 3.22 -10.57 -21.74
CA ARG A 12 4.07 -11.32 -20.80
C ARG A 12 4.44 -10.49 -19.58
N LYS A 13 3.45 -10.21 -18.72
CA LYS A 13 3.68 -9.46 -17.48
C LYS A 13 4.10 -10.38 -16.33
N TYR A 14 5.00 -9.92 -15.48
CA TYR A 14 5.44 -10.62 -14.27
C TYR A 14 5.57 -9.65 -13.10
N ALA A 15 5.33 -10.12 -11.87
CA ALA A 15 5.57 -9.33 -10.66
C ALA A 15 7.02 -9.53 -10.19
N THR A 16 7.67 -8.46 -9.77
CA THR A 16 9.08 -8.40 -9.37
C THR A 16 9.19 -7.74 -8.00
N GLY A 17 9.47 -8.54 -6.98
CA GLY A 17 9.89 -8.08 -5.65
C GLY A 17 9.04 -6.98 -5.00
N THR A 18 9.60 -6.37 -3.96
CA THR A 18 9.04 -5.20 -3.28
C THR A 18 10.14 -4.14 -3.23
N ASP A 19 9.84 -2.90 -3.61
CA ASP A 19 10.85 -1.84 -3.70
C ASP A 19 10.70 -0.75 -2.62
N HIS A 20 9.49 -0.56 -2.08
CA HIS A 20 9.19 0.40 -1.00
C HIS A 20 8.22 -0.22 0.02
N GLY A 21 8.44 0.10 1.29
CA GLY A 21 7.55 -0.26 2.39
C GLY A 21 7.40 0.90 3.37
N ILE A 22 6.17 1.17 3.81
CA ILE A 22 5.86 2.18 4.83
C ILE A 22 5.03 1.54 5.92
N LEU A 23 5.40 1.83 7.16
CA LEU A 23 4.69 1.46 8.37
C LEU A 23 3.87 2.65 8.88
N PHE A 24 2.61 2.41 9.23
CA PHE A 24 1.75 3.39 9.87
C PHE A 24 1.25 2.83 11.21
N LEU A 25 1.58 3.45 12.35
CA LEU A 25 1.09 2.92 13.65
C LEU A 25 -0.36 3.30 13.87
N ARG A 26 -1.17 2.37 14.36
CA ARG A 26 -2.56 2.65 14.72
C ARG A 26 -2.63 3.28 16.11
N ASN A 27 -3.23 4.45 16.21
CA ASN A 27 -3.47 5.17 17.45
C ASN A 27 -4.67 4.59 18.21
N PRO A 28 -4.82 4.90 19.52
CA PRO A 28 -5.94 4.40 20.32
C PRO A 28 -7.33 4.89 19.85
N ASP A 29 -7.38 6.01 19.13
CA ASP A 29 -8.58 6.58 18.51
C ASP A 29 -9.00 5.83 17.22
N GLY A 30 -8.19 4.88 16.76
CA GLY A 30 -8.41 4.12 15.53
C GLY A 30 -7.75 4.71 14.29
N THR A 31 -7.20 5.93 14.36
CA THR A 31 -6.49 6.59 13.26
C THR A 31 -5.10 6.01 13.06
N TYR A 32 -4.50 6.26 11.89
CA TYR A 32 -3.11 5.90 11.61
C TYR A 32 -2.22 7.13 11.76
N SER A 33 -1.12 6.96 12.50
CA SER A 33 -0.06 7.96 12.64
C SER A 33 0.76 8.12 11.36
N LYS A 34 1.62 9.13 11.35
CA LYS A 34 2.53 9.44 10.24
C LYS A 34 3.28 8.21 9.72
N GLY A 35 3.37 8.11 8.40
CA GLY A 35 4.12 7.06 7.71
C GLY A 35 5.60 7.04 8.10
N VAL A 36 6.12 5.85 8.39
CA VAL A 36 7.53 5.61 8.71
C VAL A 36 8.11 4.65 7.69
N VAL A 37 9.15 5.09 6.99
CA VAL A 37 9.85 4.29 5.97
C VAL A 37 10.44 3.02 6.59
N TRP A 38 10.22 1.89 5.92
CA TRP A 38 10.78 0.60 6.30
C TRP A 38 12.05 0.30 5.52
N ASN A 39 13.20 0.59 6.13
CA ASN A 39 14.50 0.26 5.54
C ASN A 39 14.85 -1.22 5.72
N GLY A 40 15.40 -1.83 4.66
CA GLY A 40 15.89 -3.20 4.65
C GLY A 40 14.80 -4.27 4.46
N LEU A 41 13.64 -3.91 3.92
CA LEU A 41 12.59 -4.84 3.50
C LEU A 41 13.12 -5.76 2.38
N THR A 42 12.94 -7.07 2.51
CA THR A 42 13.44 -8.06 1.56
C THR A 42 12.32 -8.80 0.84
N ALA A 43 11.23 -9.11 1.53
CA ALA A 43 10.09 -9.78 0.93
C ALA A 43 8.80 -9.47 1.70
N VAL A 44 7.68 -9.46 0.96
CA VAL A 44 6.32 -9.44 1.52
C VAL A 44 5.54 -10.55 0.83
N SER A 45 5.02 -11.50 1.61
CA SER A 45 4.15 -12.56 1.10
C SER A 45 2.72 -12.31 1.56
N ILE A 46 1.75 -12.50 0.67
CA ILE A 46 0.32 -12.35 0.95
C ILE A 46 -0.28 -13.76 0.98
N ASN A 47 -0.88 -14.13 2.11
CA ASN A 47 -1.39 -15.46 2.39
C ASN A 47 -2.90 -15.38 2.71
N PRO A 48 -3.78 -15.34 1.68
CA PRO A 48 -5.22 -15.41 1.86
C PRO A 48 -5.62 -16.83 2.30
N SER A 49 -6.60 -16.91 3.19
CA SER A 49 -7.15 -18.18 3.69
C SER A 49 -8.67 -18.07 3.87
N GLY A 50 -9.35 -19.21 4.03
CA GLY A 50 -10.82 -19.27 4.11
C GLY A 50 -11.47 -19.62 2.78
N GLY A 51 -12.77 -19.32 2.63
CA GLY A 51 -13.56 -19.70 1.44
C GLY A 51 -13.87 -21.21 1.36
N GLU A 52 -13.60 -21.97 2.42
CA GLU A 52 -13.93 -23.38 2.50
C GLU A 52 -15.45 -23.58 2.72
N PRO A 53 -16.12 -24.44 1.93
CA PRO A 53 -17.54 -24.71 2.05
C PRO A 53 -17.85 -25.71 3.19
N THR A 54 -18.62 -25.27 4.18
CA THR A 54 -19.21 -26.12 5.22
C THR A 54 -20.63 -26.51 4.83
N ALA A 55 -20.83 -27.80 4.52
CA ALA A 55 -22.13 -28.35 4.15
C ALA A 55 -22.92 -28.80 5.38
N PHE A 56 -24.10 -28.23 5.59
CA PHE A 56 -25.08 -28.70 6.56
C PHE A 56 -26.07 -29.64 5.87
N TRP A 57 -26.37 -30.75 6.54
CA TRP A 57 -27.24 -31.80 6.03
C TRP A 57 -28.50 -31.89 6.88
N ALA A 58 -29.66 -32.01 6.23
CA ALA A 58 -30.95 -32.28 6.84
C ALA A 58 -31.68 -33.32 5.97
N ASP A 59 -32.39 -34.26 6.59
CA ASP A 59 -33.15 -35.32 5.90
C ASP A 59 -32.35 -36.09 4.82
N ASN A 60 -31.09 -36.43 5.10
CA ASN A 60 -30.16 -37.09 4.16
C ASN A 60 -29.89 -36.33 2.84
N ALA A 61 -30.18 -35.02 2.80
CA ALA A 61 -29.85 -34.15 1.69
C ALA A 61 -29.01 -32.96 2.14
N LYS A 62 -28.17 -32.45 1.23
CA LYS A 62 -27.40 -31.22 1.47
C LYS A 62 -28.39 -30.07 1.56
N TYR A 63 -28.51 -29.49 2.75
CA TYR A 63 -29.50 -28.47 3.07
C TYR A 63 -28.94 -27.06 2.86
N LEU A 64 -27.68 -26.84 3.26
CA LEU A 64 -27.05 -25.54 3.20
C LEU A 64 -25.55 -25.70 2.97
N ASN A 65 -24.94 -24.78 2.21
CA ASN A 65 -23.50 -24.69 2.04
C ASN A 65 -23.06 -23.29 2.51
N LEU A 66 -22.47 -23.19 3.68
CA LEU A 66 -21.92 -21.93 4.18
C LEU A 66 -20.46 -21.85 3.79
N LEU A 67 -20.06 -20.77 3.11
CA LEU A 67 -18.65 -20.46 2.87
C LEU A 67 -18.08 -19.77 4.13
N SER A 68 -16.90 -20.21 4.57
CA SER A 68 -16.16 -19.50 5.63
C SER A 68 -15.76 -18.09 5.18
N ALA A 69 -15.60 -17.19 6.15
CA ALA A 69 -15.08 -15.84 5.89
C ALA A 69 -13.63 -15.94 5.39
N GLU A 70 -13.27 -15.06 4.45
CA GLU A 70 -11.89 -14.94 3.98
C GLU A 70 -11.07 -14.15 5.00
N GLU A 71 -9.92 -14.69 5.39
CA GLU A 71 -8.97 -14.05 6.29
C GLU A 71 -7.66 -13.81 5.56
N LEU A 72 -7.16 -12.59 5.62
CA LEU A 72 -5.89 -12.21 5.01
C LEU A 72 -4.78 -12.22 6.07
N SER A 73 -3.69 -12.92 5.76
CA SER A 73 -2.45 -12.84 6.50
C SER A 73 -1.29 -12.47 5.59
N LEU A 74 -0.21 -11.92 6.16
CA LEU A 74 1.01 -11.57 5.44
C LEU A 74 2.24 -12.09 6.15
N THR A 75 3.34 -12.24 5.42
CA THR A 75 4.67 -12.47 5.99
C THR A 75 5.58 -11.35 5.54
N ILE A 76 6.12 -10.58 6.49
CA ILE A 76 7.07 -9.51 6.21
C ILE A 76 8.47 -10.02 6.56
N GLU A 77 9.41 -9.90 5.63
CA GLU A 77 10.81 -10.23 5.82
C GLU A 77 11.69 -9.00 5.61
N ALA A 78 12.63 -8.77 6.52
CA ALA A 78 13.55 -7.64 6.44
C ALA A 78 14.86 -7.89 7.19
N TYR A 79 15.92 -7.19 6.82
CA TYR A 79 17.17 -7.14 7.60
C TYR A 79 17.06 -6.22 8.83
N SER A 80 16.21 -5.20 8.76
CA SER A 80 15.98 -4.25 9.84
C SER A 80 14.51 -3.86 9.91
N TYR A 81 14.11 -3.28 11.04
CA TYR A 81 12.78 -2.70 11.22
C TYR A 81 12.90 -1.30 11.83
N PRO A 82 11.95 -0.39 11.52
CA PRO A 82 12.00 0.97 12.03
C PRO A 82 11.72 1.03 13.54
N ARG A 83 12.37 1.95 14.27
CA ARG A 83 12.22 2.07 15.75
C ARG A 83 10.75 2.14 16.22
N PRO A 84 9.84 2.86 15.53
CA PRO A 84 8.42 2.91 15.87
C PRO A 84 7.69 1.57 15.76
N PHE A 85 8.27 0.53 15.13
CA PHE A 85 7.68 -0.81 15.08
C PHE A 85 7.83 -1.60 16.39
N LYS A 86 8.67 -1.16 17.34
CA LYS A 86 8.89 -1.85 18.62
C LYS A 86 7.58 -2.14 19.40
N PRO A 87 6.64 -1.19 19.56
CA PRO A 87 5.35 -1.43 20.22
C PRO A 87 4.50 -2.49 19.49
N CYS A 88 4.57 -2.56 18.16
CA CYS A 88 3.88 -3.60 17.38
C CYS A 88 4.40 -5.00 17.71
N LEU A 89 5.69 -5.12 18.05
CA LEU A 89 6.33 -6.35 18.51
C LEU A 89 6.08 -6.67 19.99
N GLY A 90 5.25 -5.89 20.68
CA GLY A 90 5.06 -6.02 22.13
C GLY A 90 6.32 -5.66 22.89
N ARG A 91 7.08 -4.67 22.40
CA ARG A 91 8.29 -4.16 23.06
C ARG A 91 8.11 -2.69 23.41
N ARG A 92 8.56 -2.28 24.59
CA ARG A 92 8.52 -0.88 25.04
C ARG A 92 9.86 -0.48 25.64
N GLU A 93 10.31 0.73 25.36
CA GLU A 93 11.48 1.31 26.00
C GLU A 93 11.09 1.88 27.37
N LEU A 94 11.78 1.46 28.43
CA LEU A 94 11.64 2.02 29.78
C LEU A 94 12.47 3.30 29.93
N VAL A 95 13.72 3.20 29.48
CA VAL A 95 14.73 4.26 29.37
C VAL A 95 15.55 3.97 28.12
N ASP A 96 16.27 4.96 27.59
CA ASP A 96 17.09 4.77 26.40
C ASP A 96 18.06 3.59 26.59
N GLY A 97 18.03 2.65 25.65
CA GLY A 97 18.83 1.42 25.68
C GLY A 97 18.21 0.24 26.43
N VAL A 98 17.15 0.44 27.23
CA VAL A 98 16.48 -0.66 27.98
C VAL A 98 15.11 -0.94 27.39
N THR A 99 15.00 -2.08 26.70
CA THR A 99 13.74 -2.55 26.08
C THR A 99 13.14 -3.69 26.90
N VAL A 100 11.87 -3.54 27.29
CA VAL A 100 11.06 -4.60 27.90
C VAL A 100 10.26 -5.31 26.79
N THR A 101 10.22 -6.63 26.84
CA THR A 101 9.47 -7.47 25.90
C THR A 101 8.14 -7.93 26.52
N GLN A 102 7.31 -8.66 25.76
CA GLN A 102 6.03 -9.23 26.22
C GLN A 102 5.00 -8.18 26.68
N GLN A 103 4.98 -7.02 26.03
CA GLN A 103 3.99 -5.98 26.24
C GLN A 103 2.81 -6.14 25.27
N LYS A 104 1.70 -5.46 25.55
CA LYS A 104 0.55 -5.40 24.65
C LYS A 104 1.00 -4.90 23.27
N ARG A 105 0.67 -5.66 22.23
CA ARG A 105 1.01 -5.32 20.84
C ARG A 105 0.11 -4.21 20.33
N GLN A 106 0.71 -3.25 19.63
CA GLN A 106 -0.01 -2.19 18.92
C GLN A 106 -0.29 -2.64 17.48
N MET A 107 -1.50 -2.35 16.99
CA MET A 107 -1.84 -2.58 15.58
C MET A 107 -1.16 -1.55 14.68
N PHE A 108 -1.02 -1.87 13.40
CA PHE A 108 -0.45 -0.97 12.40
C PHE A 108 -1.13 -1.16 11.05
N GLY A 109 -0.91 -0.22 10.15
CA GLY A 109 -1.18 -0.37 8.73
C GLY A 109 0.14 -0.45 7.98
N PHE A 110 0.13 -1.12 6.85
CA PHE A 110 1.33 -1.38 6.07
C PHE A 110 1.06 -1.11 4.60
N CYS A 111 1.91 -0.29 3.99
CA CYS A 111 1.89 -0.04 2.56
C CYS A 111 3.16 -0.59 1.95
N PHE A 112 3.07 -1.28 0.82
CA PHE A 112 4.24 -1.70 0.07
C PHE A 112 3.98 -1.66 -1.43
N ARG A 113 5.05 -1.48 -2.20
CA ARG A 113 4.99 -1.40 -3.66
C ARG A 113 5.69 -2.59 -4.30
N SER A 114 4.99 -3.26 -5.21
CA SER A 114 5.55 -4.35 -6.02
C SER A 114 5.78 -3.86 -7.44
N LEU A 115 6.90 -4.25 -8.06
CA LEU A 115 7.18 -3.86 -9.45
C LEU A 115 6.49 -4.85 -10.39
N ILE A 116 5.99 -4.36 -11.52
CA ILE A 116 5.43 -5.17 -12.58
C ILE A 116 6.34 -5.01 -13.78
N GLY A 117 6.95 -6.11 -14.22
CA GLY A 117 7.74 -6.14 -15.43
C GLY A 117 7.01 -6.71 -16.64
N ASN A 118 7.57 -6.47 -17.83
CA ASN A 118 7.15 -7.12 -19.07
C ASN A 118 8.37 -7.50 -19.93
N ALA A 119 8.15 -8.17 -21.07
CA ALA A 119 9.25 -8.63 -21.93
C ALA A 119 9.94 -7.53 -22.77
N GLU A 120 9.40 -6.30 -22.82
CA GLU A 120 9.94 -5.19 -23.62
C GLU A 120 10.75 -4.21 -22.75
N GLU A 121 10.17 -3.80 -21.63
CA GLU A 121 10.67 -2.76 -20.71
C GLU A 121 11.28 -3.37 -19.43
N GLY A 122 11.27 -4.69 -19.28
CA GLY A 122 11.83 -5.36 -18.10
C GLY A 122 11.09 -4.91 -16.85
N ASN A 123 11.82 -4.56 -15.79
CA ASN A 123 11.23 -4.15 -14.50
C ASN A 123 10.74 -2.70 -14.47
N ASP A 124 10.99 -1.93 -15.52
CA ASP A 124 10.61 -0.51 -15.58
C ASP A 124 9.18 -0.31 -16.08
N TYR A 125 8.47 -1.38 -16.45
CA TYR A 125 7.14 -1.32 -17.07
C TYR A 125 6.06 -0.63 -16.21
N SER A 126 5.92 -1.01 -14.93
CA SER A 126 4.93 -0.43 -14.01
C SER A 126 5.12 -0.94 -12.58
N TYR A 127 4.21 -0.57 -11.67
CA TYR A 127 4.12 -1.10 -10.31
C TYR A 127 2.67 -1.24 -9.82
N GLU A 128 2.53 -1.87 -8.67
CA GLU A 128 1.31 -1.99 -7.86
C GLU A 128 1.56 -1.50 -6.44
N ILE A 129 0.64 -0.69 -5.90
CA ILE A 129 0.67 -0.28 -4.49
C ILE A 129 -0.32 -1.14 -3.73
N HIS A 130 0.15 -1.77 -2.66
CA HIS A 130 -0.64 -2.57 -1.74
C HIS A 130 -0.78 -1.82 -0.43
N ILE A 131 -2.02 -1.55 -0.01
CA ILE A 131 -2.31 -0.99 1.31
C ILE A 131 -3.02 -2.05 2.14
N VAL A 132 -2.52 -2.29 3.34
CA VAL A 132 -3.05 -3.27 4.29
C VAL A 132 -3.40 -2.61 5.61
N TYR A 133 -4.65 -2.76 6.04
CA TYR A 133 -5.19 -2.20 7.27
C TYR A 133 -5.23 -3.21 8.41
N GLY A 134 -5.27 -2.72 9.66
CA GLY A 134 -5.55 -3.55 10.84
C GLY A 134 -4.54 -4.64 11.14
N CYS A 135 -3.27 -4.47 10.75
CA CYS A 135 -2.21 -5.46 10.89
C CYS A 135 -1.79 -5.66 12.35
N THR A 136 -1.56 -6.92 12.73
CA THR A 136 -0.96 -7.33 14.00
C THR A 136 0.19 -8.29 13.73
N ALA A 137 1.40 -7.95 14.20
CA ALA A 137 2.60 -8.73 13.95
C ALA A 137 2.86 -9.80 15.03
N SER A 138 3.34 -10.95 14.59
CA SER A 138 3.83 -12.07 15.38
C SER A 138 5.25 -12.40 14.90
N PRO A 139 6.30 -12.08 15.69
CA PRO A 139 7.68 -12.34 15.29
C PRO A 139 7.98 -13.84 15.27
N SER A 140 8.69 -14.28 14.23
CA SER A 140 9.21 -15.64 14.11
C SER A 140 10.49 -15.83 14.94
N GLU A 141 10.93 -17.09 15.07
CA GLU A 141 12.17 -17.41 15.77
C GLU A 141 13.37 -16.72 15.11
N LYS A 142 14.31 -16.24 15.93
CA LYS A 142 15.57 -15.65 15.50
C LYS A 142 16.74 -16.39 16.14
N SER A 143 17.59 -16.98 15.33
CA SER A 143 18.84 -17.60 15.76
C SER A 143 20.02 -16.64 15.61
N TYR A 144 20.99 -16.76 16.50
CA TYR A 144 22.26 -16.03 16.44
C TYR A 144 23.39 -17.05 16.39
N SER A 145 24.22 -17.01 15.34
CA SER A 145 25.40 -17.85 15.17
C SER A 145 26.69 -17.04 15.38
N THR A 146 27.80 -17.74 15.61
CA THR A 146 29.13 -17.13 15.68
C THR A 146 29.58 -16.62 14.30
N ILE A 147 30.26 -15.48 14.27
CA ILE A 147 30.75 -14.85 13.03
C ILE A 147 31.92 -15.69 12.49
N ASN A 148 31.86 -16.08 11.21
CA ASN A 148 32.91 -16.79 10.48
C ASN A 148 33.40 -15.96 9.26
N ASP A 149 34.21 -16.54 8.38
CA ASP A 149 34.80 -15.86 7.20
C ASP A 149 33.75 -15.44 6.14
N SER A 150 32.51 -15.94 6.24
CA SER A 150 31.38 -15.60 5.37
C SER A 150 30.15 -15.24 6.23
N PRO A 151 30.13 -14.06 6.86
CA PRO A 151 29.02 -13.65 7.71
C PRO A 151 27.73 -13.50 6.89
N GLU A 152 26.67 -14.19 7.31
CA GLU A 152 25.33 -14.02 6.76
C GLU A 152 24.54 -12.98 7.56
N ALA A 153 23.84 -12.10 6.86
CA ALA A 153 22.93 -11.16 7.51
C ALA A 153 21.73 -11.92 8.10
N ILE A 154 21.38 -11.64 9.35
CA ILE A 154 20.20 -12.26 9.96
C ILE A 154 18.95 -11.63 9.37
N THR A 155 18.15 -12.44 8.68
CA THR A 155 16.82 -12.05 8.21
C THR A 155 15.83 -12.13 9.36
N LEU A 156 15.02 -11.09 9.51
CA LEU A 156 13.89 -11.05 10.44
C LEU A 156 12.63 -11.39 9.67
N SER A 157 11.73 -12.13 10.30
CA SER A 157 10.44 -12.51 9.72
C SER A 157 9.32 -12.28 10.73
N TRP A 158 8.20 -11.76 10.24
CA TRP A 158 6.98 -11.54 11.03
C TRP A 158 5.77 -12.06 10.26
N GLU A 159 5.02 -12.94 10.91
CA GLU A 159 3.66 -13.27 10.48
C GLU A 159 2.71 -12.15 10.91
N VAL A 160 1.86 -11.70 10.00
CA VAL A 160 0.94 -10.59 10.18
C VAL A 160 -0.47 -11.09 9.96
N SER A 161 -1.32 -10.96 10.98
CA SER A 161 -2.77 -11.12 10.83
C SER A 161 -3.42 -9.76 10.62
N THR A 162 -4.53 -9.72 9.90
CA THR A 162 -5.25 -8.46 9.60
C THR A 162 -6.66 -8.48 10.18
N LEU A 163 -7.20 -7.28 10.39
CA LEU A 163 -8.60 -7.07 10.74
C LEU A 163 -9.26 -6.27 9.60
N PRO A 164 -10.17 -6.89 8.82
CA PRO A 164 -10.85 -6.22 7.73
C PRO A 164 -11.66 -5.00 8.19
N GLU A 165 -11.66 -3.96 7.36
CA GLU A 165 -12.49 -2.76 7.54
C GLU A 165 -13.68 -2.79 6.57
N VAL A 166 -14.81 -2.21 6.99
CA VAL A 166 -16.04 -2.20 6.19
C VAL A 166 -15.90 -1.19 5.06
N VAL A 167 -16.16 -1.64 3.83
CA VAL A 167 -16.16 -0.79 2.63
C VAL A 167 -17.58 -0.63 2.14
N GLU A 168 -18.01 0.60 1.85
CA GLU A 168 -19.34 0.85 1.29
C GLU A 168 -19.51 0.12 -0.05
N GLY A 169 -20.60 -0.64 -0.19
CA GLY A 169 -20.90 -1.39 -1.42
C GLY A 169 -20.11 -2.70 -1.62
N PHE A 170 -19.16 -3.02 -0.73
CA PHE A 170 -18.35 -4.25 -0.82
C PHE A 170 -18.36 -5.04 0.51
N LYS A 171 -17.81 -6.26 0.48
CA LYS A 171 -17.52 -7.00 1.71
C LYS A 171 -16.34 -6.33 2.44
N PRO A 172 -16.25 -6.46 3.78
CA PRO A 172 -15.10 -5.97 4.51
C PRO A 172 -13.80 -6.55 3.95
N THR A 173 -12.78 -5.71 3.77
CA THR A 173 -11.47 -6.11 3.29
C THR A 173 -10.38 -5.43 4.11
N ALA A 174 -9.26 -6.10 4.27
CA ALA A 174 -8.06 -5.51 4.87
C ALA A 174 -7.06 -5.04 3.82
N HIS A 175 -7.26 -5.34 2.53
CA HIS A 175 -6.26 -5.15 1.48
C HIS A 175 -6.82 -4.46 0.26
N PHE A 176 -6.10 -3.42 -0.17
CA PHE A 176 -6.36 -2.64 -1.36
C PHE A 176 -5.15 -2.72 -2.27
N VAL A 177 -5.42 -2.86 -3.56
CA VAL A 177 -4.40 -2.94 -4.60
C VAL A 177 -4.68 -1.88 -5.65
N PHE A 178 -3.73 -0.99 -5.83
CA PHE A 178 -3.76 0.06 -6.84
C PHE A 178 -2.80 -0.31 -7.96
N SER A 179 -3.36 -0.67 -9.11
CA SER A 179 -2.60 -1.24 -10.23
C SER A 179 -2.29 -0.17 -11.27
N GLY A 180 -1.01 0.22 -11.36
CA GLY A 180 -0.52 1.20 -12.33
C GLY A 180 -0.95 0.94 -13.77
N PRO A 181 -0.85 -0.30 -14.30
CA PRO A 181 -1.26 -0.59 -15.67
C PRO A 181 -2.76 -0.36 -15.90
N ARG A 182 -3.60 -0.70 -14.92
CA ARG A 182 -5.06 -0.49 -15.02
C ARG A 182 -5.44 0.98 -14.94
N TYR A 183 -4.74 1.72 -14.09
CA TYR A 183 -4.90 3.16 -13.98
C TYR A 183 -4.48 3.89 -15.26
N LYS A 184 -3.39 3.43 -15.91
CA LYS A 184 -2.96 3.90 -17.23
C LYS A 184 -4.02 3.60 -18.30
N ASP A 185 -4.57 2.39 -18.33
CA ASP A 185 -5.60 2.00 -19.30
C ASP A 185 -6.92 2.78 -19.15
N THR A 186 -7.18 3.33 -17.96
CA THR A 186 -8.43 4.03 -17.62
C THR A 186 -8.30 5.55 -17.56
N GLY A 187 -7.10 6.11 -17.78
CA GLY A 187 -6.85 7.56 -17.68
C GLY A 187 -6.94 8.09 -16.25
N LEU A 188 -6.76 7.23 -15.23
CA LEU A 188 -6.90 7.58 -13.81
C LEU A 188 -5.55 7.81 -13.12
N MET A 189 -4.46 8.00 -13.87
CA MET A 189 -3.11 8.11 -13.31
C MET A 189 -2.98 9.27 -12.31
N ASN A 190 -3.77 10.34 -12.48
CA ASN A 190 -3.95 11.41 -11.50
C ASN A 190 -4.34 10.88 -10.10
N VAL A 191 -5.31 9.97 -10.04
CA VAL A 191 -5.80 9.38 -8.78
C VAL A 191 -4.72 8.52 -8.12
N LEU A 192 -4.00 7.69 -8.89
CA LEU A 192 -2.91 6.88 -8.34
C LEU A 192 -1.86 7.78 -7.68
N ARG A 193 -1.52 8.89 -8.32
CA ARG A 193 -0.55 9.83 -7.78
C ARG A 193 -1.04 10.56 -6.53
N VAL A 194 -2.31 10.94 -6.45
CA VAL A 194 -2.85 11.51 -5.20
C VAL A 194 -2.74 10.51 -4.06
N ILE A 195 -3.00 9.22 -4.32
CA ILE A 195 -2.80 8.17 -3.32
C ILE A 195 -1.32 8.06 -2.93
N GLU A 196 -0.40 8.19 -3.88
CA GLU A 196 1.04 8.25 -3.58
C GLU A 196 1.41 9.46 -2.73
N ASP A 197 0.89 10.64 -3.05
CA ASP A 197 1.15 11.87 -2.32
C ASP A 197 0.64 11.77 -0.88
N LEU A 198 -0.53 11.14 -0.66
CA LEU A 198 -1.06 10.85 0.68
C LEU A 198 -0.14 9.88 1.45
N LEU A 199 0.39 8.86 0.79
CA LEU A 199 1.20 7.80 1.40
C LEU A 199 2.64 8.22 1.69
N TYR A 200 3.30 8.84 0.71
CA TYR A 200 4.72 9.19 0.74
C TYR A 200 4.94 10.62 1.21
N GLY A 201 3.93 11.48 1.08
CA GLY A 201 4.07 12.92 1.28
C GLY A 201 4.69 13.59 0.07
N LEU A 202 4.64 14.92 0.08
CA LEU A 202 5.25 15.78 -0.93
C LEU A 202 6.48 16.47 -0.35
N ASP A 203 7.54 16.60 -1.15
CA ASP A 203 8.76 17.31 -0.76
C ASP A 203 8.55 18.85 -0.70
N ASP A 204 7.52 19.37 -1.40
CA ASP A 204 7.13 20.80 -1.46
C ASP A 204 5.60 20.97 -1.48
N ASP A 205 5.09 22.17 -1.14
CA ASP A 205 3.67 22.53 -1.32
C ASP A 205 3.30 22.41 -2.81
N VAL A 206 2.52 21.39 -3.17
CA VAL A 206 2.04 21.19 -4.55
C VAL A 206 0.66 21.82 -4.73
N TYR A 207 0.49 22.55 -5.83
CA TYR A 207 -0.79 23.14 -6.23
C TYR A 207 -1.40 22.36 -7.39
N VAL A 208 -2.73 22.27 -7.42
CA VAL A 208 -3.45 21.64 -8.54
C VAL A 208 -3.44 22.63 -9.71
N LEU A 209 -2.83 22.24 -10.83
CA LEU A 209 -2.74 23.06 -12.04
C LEU A 209 -3.72 22.56 -13.11
N ASP A 210 -4.20 23.46 -13.96
CA ASP A 210 -5.01 23.16 -15.13
C ASP A 210 -4.17 22.65 -16.32
N SER A 211 -4.81 22.41 -17.47
CA SER A 211 -4.16 21.93 -18.70
C SER A 211 -3.15 22.92 -19.30
N ASP A 212 -3.25 24.20 -18.96
CA ASP A 212 -2.38 25.26 -19.44
C ASP A 212 -1.24 25.56 -18.43
N GLY A 213 -1.24 24.88 -17.28
CA GLY A 213 -0.24 25.01 -16.22
C GLY A 213 -0.51 26.16 -15.25
N GLU A 214 -1.72 26.72 -15.24
CA GLU A 214 -2.15 27.72 -14.27
C GLU A 214 -2.78 27.08 -13.03
N ASN A 215 -2.67 27.72 -11.86
CA ASN A 215 -3.30 27.22 -10.65
C ASN A 215 -4.82 27.15 -10.82
N ILE A 216 -5.41 25.99 -10.55
CA ILE A 216 -6.86 25.90 -10.34
C ILE A 216 -7.16 26.70 -9.08
N LEU A 217 -8.04 27.70 -9.20
CA LEU A 217 -8.43 28.55 -8.09
C LEU A 217 -9.73 28.05 -7.47
N ASP A 218 -9.84 28.14 -6.15
CA ASP A 218 -11.09 27.89 -5.44
C ASP A 218 -12.10 29.04 -5.62
N SER A 219 -13.27 28.92 -4.99
CA SER A 219 -14.32 29.94 -5.06
C SER A 219 -13.94 31.30 -4.45
N GLU A 220 -12.83 31.36 -3.70
CA GLU A 220 -12.30 32.57 -3.07
C GLU A 220 -11.13 33.17 -3.87
N GLY A 221 -10.69 32.49 -4.95
CA GLY A 221 -9.62 32.95 -5.83
C GLY A 221 -8.22 32.51 -5.39
N GLU A 222 -8.12 31.58 -4.43
CA GLU A 222 -6.85 31.04 -3.95
C GLU A 222 -6.49 29.75 -4.69
N PRO A 223 -5.19 29.49 -4.95
CA PRO A 223 -4.74 28.23 -5.55
C PRO A 223 -5.21 27.03 -4.72
N VAL A 224 -5.92 26.10 -5.36
CA VAL A 224 -6.28 24.81 -4.79
C VAL A 224 -4.99 24.08 -4.48
N LYS A 225 -4.68 23.96 -3.19
CA LYS A 225 -3.60 23.09 -2.73
C LYS A 225 -3.95 21.65 -3.10
N SER A 226 -2.98 20.89 -3.59
CA SER A 226 -3.09 19.43 -3.57
C SER A 226 -3.33 18.99 -2.11
N PHE A 227 -3.76 17.75 -1.88
CA PHE A 227 -3.99 17.21 -0.54
C PHE A 227 -2.66 17.13 0.25
N ALA A 228 -2.08 18.27 0.60
CA ALA A 228 -0.87 18.45 1.36
C ALA A 228 -1.23 18.36 2.85
N SER A 229 -1.59 17.16 3.27
CA SER A 229 -1.51 16.77 4.68
C SER A 229 -0.27 15.93 4.89
N GLU A 230 0.20 15.84 6.14
CA GLU A 230 1.32 14.99 6.49
C GLU A 230 1.10 13.55 5.97
N PRO A 231 2.16 12.83 5.54
CA PRO A 231 2.01 11.49 4.97
C PRO A 231 1.31 10.57 5.97
N HIS A 232 0.16 10.04 5.59
CA HIS A 232 -0.69 9.21 6.42
C HIS A 232 -1.29 8.08 5.61
N LEU A 233 -1.82 7.07 6.32
CA LEU A 233 -2.55 6.01 5.66
C LEU A 233 -3.96 6.54 5.34
N PRO A 234 -4.33 6.69 4.05
CA PRO A 234 -5.63 7.24 3.71
C PRO A 234 -6.73 6.33 4.23
N SER A 235 -7.79 6.92 4.76
CA SER A 235 -9.00 6.19 5.13
C SER A 235 -9.78 5.75 3.88
N LEU A 236 -10.69 4.79 4.05
CA LEU A 236 -11.58 4.35 2.98
C LEU A 236 -12.45 5.48 2.42
N GLN A 237 -12.88 6.38 3.29
CA GLN A 237 -13.67 7.55 2.90
C GLN A 237 -12.82 8.51 2.06
N GLU A 238 -11.58 8.81 2.46
CA GLU A 238 -10.68 9.67 1.68
C GLU A 238 -10.37 9.07 0.31
N ILE A 239 -10.15 7.75 0.22
CA ILE A 239 -9.97 7.09 -1.08
C ILE A 239 -11.22 7.28 -1.96
N GLN A 240 -12.41 7.09 -1.39
CA GLN A 240 -13.67 7.24 -2.12
C GLN A 240 -13.93 8.71 -2.52
N GLU A 241 -13.55 9.68 -1.70
CA GLU A 241 -13.62 11.11 -2.01
C GLU A 241 -12.68 11.51 -3.14
N VAL A 242 -11.43 11.00 -3.13
CA VAL A 242 -10.49 11.22 -4.24
C VAL A 242 -11.07 10.70 -5.55
N TYR A 243 -11.72 9.53 -5.54
CA TYR A 243 -12.36 8.97 -6.73
C TYR A 243 -13.59 9.76 -7.21
N ASN A 244 -14.34 10.37 -6.30
CA ASN A 244 -15.59 11.09 -6.60
C ASN A 244 -15.40 12.60 -6.81
N SER A 245 -14.18 13.11 -6.63
CA SER A 245 -13.87 14.53 -6.71
C SER A 245 -14.02 15.06 -8.15
N GLU A 246 -14.80 16.14 -8.31
CA GLU A 246 -15.05 16.81 -9.61
C GLU A 246 -13.77 17.39 -10.22
N ALA A 247 -12.75 17.70 -9.41
CA ALA A 247 -11.44 18.17 -9.88
C ALA A 247 -10.72 17.12 -10.75
N PHE A 248 -10.98 15.83 -10.55
CA PHE A 248 -10.37 14.75 -11.34
C PHE A 248 -11.17 14.42 -12.61
N ALA A 249 -12.47 14.73 -12.65
CA ALA A 249 -13.29 14.58 -13.86
C ALA A 249 -12.90 15.58 -14.97
N ALA A 250 -12.23 16.68 -14.61
CA ALA A 250 -11.78 17.72 -15.52
C ALA A 250 -10.30 17.59 -15.95
N ALA A 251 -9.49 16.78 -15.25
CA ALA A 251 -8.05 16.64 -15.53
C ALA A 251 -7.79 15.65 -16.68
N SER A 252 -7.29 16.13 -17.81
CA SER A 252 -6.77 15.29 -18.90
C SER A 252 -5.41 14.68 -18.55
N ASP A 253 -5.05 13.55 -19.17
CA ASP A 253 -3.74 12.85 -19.04
C ASP A 253 -2.49 13.75 -19.21
N ASP A 254 -2.64 14.95 -19.77
CA ASP A 254 -1.58 15.95 -20.00
C ASP A 254 -1.43 17.02 -18.90
N THR A 255 -2.15 16.91 -17.77
CA THR A 255 -1.92 17.85 -16.65
C THR A 255 -0.44 17.77 -16.19
N MET A 256 0.14 18.81 -15.59
CA MET A 256 1.54 18.78 -15.12
C MET A 256 1.60 19.15 -13.64
N ILE A 257 2.48 18.51 -12.86
CA ILE A 257 2.85 19.03 -11.52
C ILE A 257 4.14 19.83 -11.68
N LEU A 258 4.04 21.13 -11.43
CA LEU A 258 5.15 22.06 -11.32
C LEU A 258 5.31 22.49 -9.84
N ASP A 259 6.53 22.84 -9.43
CA ASP A 259 6.77 23.42 -8.11
C ASP A 259 6.40 24.90 -8.07
N SER A 260 6.49 25.49 -6.88
CA SER A 260 6.31 26.93 -6.65
C SER A 260 7.29 27.82 -7.45
N SER A 261 8.32 27.24 -8.07
CA SER A 261 9.28 27.94 -8.94
C SER A 261 8.97 27.79 -10.44
N GLY A 262 7.93 27.05 -10.80
CA GLY A 262 7.60 26.72 -12.19
C GLY A 262 8.53 25.67 -12.82
N SER A 263 9.34 24.98 -12.02
CA SER A 263 10.15 23.85 -12.48
C SER A 263 9.30 22.58 -12.52
N LYS A 264 9.47 21.78 -13.58
CA LYS A 264 8.81 20.48 -13.72
C LYS A 264 9.24 19.55 -12.58
N ILE A 265 8.32 19.22 -11.67
CA ILE A 265 8.57 18.21 -10.64
C ILE A 265 8.39 16.82 -11.25
N ARG A 266 7.27 16.58 -11.95
CA ARG A 266 6.95 15.29 -12.60
C ARG A 266 6.02 15.49 -13.79
N THR A 267 6.32 14.82 -14.91
CA THR A 267 5.38 14.63 -16.02
C THR A 267 4.42 13.49 -15.70
N PHE A 268 3.16 13.57 -16.16
CA PHE A 268 2.18 12.47 -16.19
C PHE A 268 2.55 11.37 -17.20
N VAL A 269 3.83 11.26 -17.54
CA VAL A 269 4.33 10.24 -18.44
C VAL A 269 4.65 9.02 -17.58
N PRO A 270 4.03 7.86 -17.85
CA PRO A 270 4.49 6.61 -17.29
C PRO A 270 5.90 6.40 -17.82
N ASN A 271 6.89 6.28 -16.93
CA ASN A 271 8.18 5.73 -17.33
C ASN A 271 7.97 4.41 -18.07
#